data_AF-R0G6D3-F1
#
_entry.id   AF-R0G6D3-F1
#
_cell.length_a   1.000
_cell.length_b   1.000
_cell.length_c   1.000
_cell.angle_alpha   90.00
_cell.angle_beta   90.00
_cell.angle_gamma   90.00
#
_symmetry.space_group_name_H-M   'P 1'
#
loop_
_entity.id
_entity.type
_entity.pdbx_description
1 polymer ?
#
loop_
_entity_poly.entity_id
_entity_poly.type
_entity_poly.pdbx_seq_one_letter_code
_entity_poly.pdbx_strand_id
1 'polypeptide(L)'
;MANTSPASFWTQANALLRKNLTYQRKHIWTNVRLILVPLFLCLILLAIQKVLDALMKSVSEMSNNCESNASLLGSICPIPNPPMLPPMLQIPENGLRSVKADFFPYRDLPDKSCRETGLCPVTILVTGDKLSLGKALSANILSTSFVVNSSDLLPTLAYNVLGSTIGAGKDNYEDPGTAFPIYSIQPSCSKDSTWPLSIGGRKTEVTCVQGLCLWRNNSVEVNDELFNGSRRGNPAGMTNEVAAAYDLMSTDRKNFNVTIWYNSSYKDNESDGRAKLLRVPRSINLISNAYLKFLKGLGTKILFEFVKEVPKQVTKNTQDIASLLGPLFFTWVILLLFP
;
A
#
# COMPACT_ATOMS: atom_id res chain seq x y z
N MET A 1 29.27 -31.68 -72.39
CA MET A 1 28.66 -30.91 -71.29
C MET A 1 29.09 -31.55 -69.99
N ALA A 2 30.03 -30.96 -69.25
CA ALA A 2 30.41 -31.47 -67.94
C ALA A 2 29.41 -30.94 -66.90
N ASN A 3 28.68 -31.85 -66.26
CA ASN A 3 27.79 -31.53 -65.15
C ASN A 3 28.64 -31.03 -63.96
N THR A 4 28.52 -29.75 -63.63
CA THR A 4 29.14 -29.18 -62.44
C THR A 4 28.39 -29.66 -61.20
N SER A 5 28.83 -30.78 -60.63
CA SER A 5 28.35 -31.23 -59.33
C SER A 5 28.70 -30.19 -58.26
N PRO A 6 27.75 -29.77 -57.41
CA PRO A 6 28.04 -28.81 -56.35
C PRO A 6 29.11 -29.36 -55.41
N ALA A 7 30.08 -28.51 -55.04
CA ALA A 7 31.17 -28.89 -54.15
C ALA A 7 30.62 -29.40 -52.80
N SER A 8 31.30 -30.35 -52.16
CA SER A 8 30.86 -30.89 -50.87
C SER A 8 30.71 -29.80 -49.81
N PHE A 9 29.82 -29.99 -48.84
CA PHE A 9 29.55 -29.01 -47.77
C PHE A 9 30.84 -28.51 -47.10
N TRP A 10 31.77 -29.42 -46.78
CA TRP A 10 33.05 -29.07 -46.16
C TRP A 10 33.95 -28.23 -47.05
N THR A 11 33.92 -28.47 -48.36
CA THR A 11 34.66 -27.67 -49.34
C THR A 11 34.08 -26.26 -49.45
N GLN A 12 32.76 -26.13 -49.47
CA GLN A 12 32.08 -24.84 -49.49
C GLN A 12 32.29 -24.07 -48.17
N ALA A 13 32.18 -24.74 -47.03
CA ALA A 13 32.41 -24.16 -45.71
C ALA A 13 33.87 -23.67 -45.54
N ASN A 14 34.86 -24.45 -45.97
CA ASN A 14 36.27 -24.05 -45.92
C ASN A 14 36.56 -22.87 -46.87
N ALA A 15 35.96 -22.85 -48.07
CA ALA A 15 36.09 -21.73 -49.00
C ALA A 15 35.46 -20.44 -48.43
N LEU A 16 34.26 -20.53 -47.84
CA LEU A 16 33.60 -19.42 -47.15
C LEU A 16 34.40 -18.94 -45.95
N LEU A 17 34.94 -19.86 -45.14
CA LEU A 17 35.79 -19.53 -44.00
C LEU A 17 37.04 -18.76 -44.46
N ARG A 18 37.78 -19.25 -45.46
CA ARG A 18 38.96 -18.56 -46.00
C ARG A 18 38.60 -17.18 -46.57
N LYS A 19 37.47 -17.06 -47.27
CA LYS A 19 36.97 -15.78 -47.79
C LYS A 19 36.69 -14.79 -46.64
N ASN A 20 35.95 -15.22 -45.62
CA ASN A 20 35.64 -14.39 -44.45
C ASN A 20 36.90 -14.01 -43.67
N LEU A 21 37.84 -14.94 -43.47
CA LEU A 21 39.09 -14.71 -42.75
C LEU A 21 40.00 -13.73 -43.51
N THR A 22 40.04 -13.82 -44.84
CA THR A 22 40.79 -12.87 -45.68
C THR A 22 40.14 -11.48 -45.67
N TYR A 23 38.81 -11.40 -45.67
CA TYR A 23 38.08 -10.14 -45.53
C TYR A 23 38.36 -9.46 -44.18
N GLN A 24 38.24 -10.22 -43.08
CA GLN A 24 38.57 -9.78 -41.73
C GLN A 24 40.05 -9.32 -41.63
N ARG A 25 41.00 -10.04 -42.25
CA ARG A 25 42.42 -9.66 -42.29
C ARG A 25 42.68 -8.34 -43.04
N LYS A 26 41.95 -8.08 -44.13
CA LYS A 26 42.08 -6.81 -44.89
C LYS A 26 41.44 -5.63 -44.16
N HIS A 27 40.42 -5.86 -43.34
CA HIS A 27 39.74 -4.84 -42.53
C HIS A 27 40.20 -4.86 -41.07
N ILE A 28 41.51 -5.04 -40.84
CA ILE A 28 42.08 -5.22 -39.51
C ILE A 28 41.80 -4.05 -38.57
N TRP A 29 41.77 -2.82 -39.08
CA TRP A 29 41.45 -1.62 -38.31
C TRP A 29 40.00 -1.58 -37.84
N THR A 30 39.07 -2.05 -38.66
CA THR A 30 37.66 -2.18 -38.29
C THR A 30 37.51 -3.20 -37.16
N ASN A 31 38.22 -4.32 -37.24
CA ASN A 31 38.19 -5.37 -36.22
C ASN A 31 38.82 -4.93 -34.89
N VAL A 32 39.96 -4.23 -34.96
CA VAL A 32 40.60 -3.64 -33.79
C VAL A 32 39.66 -2.65 -33.11
N ARG A 33 38.97 -1.80 -33.88
CA ARG A 33 37.94 -0.88 -33.34
C ARG A 33 36.76 -1.64 -32.73
N LEU A 34 36.29 -2.71 -33.36
CA LEU A 34 35.17 -3.53 -32.90
C LEU A 34 35.47 -4.18 -31.53
N ILE A 35 36.74 -4.50 -31.26
CA ILE A 35 37.19 -5.05 -29.95
C ILE A 35 37.51 -3.94 -28.93
N LEU A 36 38.15 -2.84 -29.36
CA LEU A 36 38.60 -1.78 -28.45
C LEU A 36 37.45 -0.95 -27.89
N VAL A 37 36.39 -0.69 -28.66
CA VAL A 37 35.30 0.18 -28.19
C VAL A 37 34.53 -0.46 -27.01
N PRO A 38 34.13 -1.76 -27.04
CA PRO A 38 33.57 -2.42 -25.86
C PRO A 38 34.51 -2.41 -24.66
N LEU A 39 35.80 -2.66 -24.86
CA LEU A 39 36.79 -2.66 -23.77
C LEU A 39 36.92 -1.28 -23.12
N PHE A 40 36.98 -0.22 -23.93
CA PHE A 40 37.01 1.16 -23.45
C PHE A 40 35.73 1.54 -22.68
N LEU A 41 34.56 1.12 -23.17
CA LEU A 41 33.29 1.33 -22.47
C LEU A 41 33.27 0.59 -21.12
N CYS A 42 33.76 -0.65 -21.05
CA CYS A 42 33.90 -1.37 -19.78
C CYS A 42 34.81 -0.64 -18.79
N LEU A 43 35.93 -0.07 -19.25
CA LEU A 43 36.82 0.71 -18.39
C LEU A 43 36.16 2.00 -17.89
N ILE A 44 35.38 2.69 -18.73
CA ILE A 44 34.60 3.86 -18.31
C ILE A 44 33.58 3.47 -17.24
N LEU A 45 32.82 2.39 -17.44
CA LEU A 45 31.84 1.93 -16.46
C LEU A 45 32.49 1.57 -15.12
N LEU A 46 33.64 0.91 -15.15
CA LEU A 46 34.40 0.58 -13.95
C LEU A 46 34.85 1.85 -13.23
N ALA A 47 35.34 2.85 -13.97
CA ALA A 47 35.70 4.15 -13.38
C ALA A 47 34.48 4.85 -12.75
N ILE A 48 33.33 4.86 -13.43
CA ILE A 48 32.10 5.46 -12.91
C ILE A 48 31.63 4.70 -11.64
N GLN A 49 31.64 3.37 -11.65
CA GLN A 49 31.33 2.55 -10.48
C GLN A 49 32.25 2.88 -9.31
N LYS A 50 33.56 3.02 -9.53
CA LYS A 50 34.52 3.40 -8.48
C LYS A 50 34.24 4.77 -7.89
N VAL A 51 33.87 5.75 -8.73
CA VAL A 51 33.51 7.10 -8.27
C VAL A 51 32.24 7.04 -7.43
N LEU A 52 31.22 6.29 -7.86
CA LEU A 52 29.98 6.15 -7.08
C LEU A 52 30.18 5.39 -5.78
N ASP A 53 30.97 4.33 -5.77
CA ASP A 53 31.33 3.61 -4.54
C ASP A 53 32.02 4.54 -3.54
N ALA A 54 32.91 5.42 -4.01
CA ALA A 54 33.58 6.40 -3.16
C ALA A 54 32.60 7.46 -2.61
N LEU A 55 31.68 7.94 -3.44
CA LEU A 55 30.62 8.87 -3.02
C LEU A 55 29.64 8.20 -2.03
N MET A 56 29.35 6.92 -2.20
CA MET A 56 28.45 6.18 -1.31
C MET A 56 29.11 5.75 0.00
N LYS A 57 30.44 5.62 0.01
CA LYS A 57 31.21 5.37 1.22
C LYS A 57 31.09 6.52 2.21
N SER A 58 31.12 7.78 1.76
CA SER A 58 30.92 8.94 2.66
C SER A 58 29.49 9.00 3.22
N VAL A 59 28.48 8.61 2.45
CA VAL A 59 27.09 8.47 2.93
C VAL A 59 26.96 7.33 3.95
N SER A 60 27.69 6.23 3.75
CA SER A 60 27.72 5.10 4.68
C SER A 60 28.44 5.45 5.99
N GLU A 61 29.49 6.28 5.94
CA GLU A 61 30.14 6.82 7.14
C GLU A 61 29.20 7.73 7.95
N MET A 62 28.33 8.50 7.27
CA MET A 62 27.25 9.26 7.92
C MET A 62 26.22 8.34 8.61
N SER A 63 25.99 7.13 8.08
CA SER A 63 25.12 6.12 8.68
C SER A 63 25.67 5.49 9.96
N ASN A 64 26.97 5.60 10.27
CA ASN A 64 27.48 5.09 11.55
C ASN A 64 27.00 5.93 12.75
N ASN A 65 26.44 7.12 12.49
CA ASN A 65 25.81 8.00 13.48
C ASN A 65 24.28 7.85 13.54
N CYS A 66 23.74 6.64 13.37
CA CYS A 66 22.30 6.36 13.48
C CYS A 66 21.69 6.71 14.85
N GLU A 67 22.52 7.03 15.85
CA GLU A 67 22.10 7.37 17.21
C GLU A 67 21.63 8.84 17.35
N SER A 68 22.09 9.75 16.48
CA SER A 68 21.82 11.20 16.61
C SER A 68 20.80 11.77 15.62
N ASN A 69 20.50 11.06 14.52
CA ASN A 69 19.64 11.55 13.44
C ASN A 69 18.41 10.65 13.23
N ALA A 70 17.31 10.97 13.90
CA ALA A 70 16.02 10.28 13.77
C ALA A 70 15.47 10.28 12.32
N SER A 71 15.89 11.23 11.48
CA SER A 71 15.50 11.34 10.07
C SER A 71 16.15 10.29 9.14
N LEU A 72 17.18 9.57 9.61
CA LEU A 72 17.86 8.51 8.84
C LEU A 72 17.37 7.10 9.20
N LEU A 73 16.49 6.99 10.21
CA LEU A 73 15.93 5.72 10.66
C LEU A 73 14.98 5.17 9.58
N GLY A 74 15.23 3.94 9.11
CA GLY A 74 14.37 3.28 8.11
C GLY A 74 14.72 3.54 6.65
N SER A 75 15.52 4.55 6.31
CA SER A 75 16.08 4.71 4.95
C SER A 75 17.39 3.92 4.81
N ILE A 76 18.38 4.24 5.65
CA ILE A 76 19.74 3.67 5.59
C ILE A 76 20.04 2.84 6.85
N CYS A 77 19.58 3.28 8.01
CA CYS A 77 19.83 2.65 9.30
C CYS A 77 19.08 1.31 9.48
N PRO A 78 19.65 0.35 10.25
CA PRO A 78 18.97 -0.90 10.57
C PRO A 78 17.84 -0.65 11.57
N ILE A 79 16.76 -1.41 11.43
CA ILE A 79 15.64 -1.45 12.40
C ILE A 79 15.54 -2.88 12.92
N PRO A 80 16.29 -3.25 13.98
CA PRO A 80 16.31 -4.62 14.48
C PRO A 80 14.97 -4.99 15.13
N ASN A 81 14.31 -4.03 15.79
CA ASN A 81 13.03 -4.22 16.45
C ASN A 81 12.03 -3.16 15.96
N PRO A 82 11.28 -3.44 14.89
CA PRO A 82 10.25 -2.52 14.41
C PRO A 82 9.19 -2.25 15.47
N PRO A 83 8.61 -1.04 15.49
CA PRO A 83 7.56 -0.69 16.45
C PRO A 83 6.31 -1.52 16.20
N MET A 84 5.55 -1.76 17.26
CA MET A 84 4.21 -2.33 17.17
C MET A 84 3.22 -1.18 17.04
N LEU A 85 2.51 -1.13 15.92
CA LEU A 85 1.61 -0.03 15.57
C LEU A 85 0.16 -0.48 15.77
N PRO A 86 -0.70 0.31 16.41
CA PRO A 86 -2.09 -0.08 16.61
C PRO A 86 -2.81 -0.15 15.25
N PRO A 87 -3.68 -1.16 15.01
CA PRO A 87 -4.35 -1.28 13.74
C PRO A 87 -5.50 -0.27 13.67
N MET A 88 -5.40 0.65 12.72
CA MET A 88 -6.39 1.70 12.49
C MET A 88 -7.24 1.40 11.26
N LEU A 89 -8.50 1.84 11.27
CA LEU A 89 -9.36 1.87 10.11
C LEU A 89 -9.09 3.14 9.29
N GLN A 90 -9.05 3.05 7.97
CA GLN A 90 -9.06 4.23 7.13
C GLN A 90 -10.45 4.88 7.19
N ILE A 91 -10.53 6.15 7.60
CA ILE A 91 -11.78 6.91 7.62
C ILE A 91 -11.67 8.18 6.77
N PRO A 92 -12.79 8.70 6.24
CA PRO A 92 -12.77 9.97 5.54
C PRO A 92 -12.59 11.16 6.49
N GLU A 93 -11.92 12.19 6.00
CA GLU A 93 -11.90 13.50 6.65
C GLU A 93 -13.31 14.05 6.81
N ASN A 94 -13.55 14.84 7.86
CA ASN A 94 -14.89 15.32 8.20
C ASN A 94 -15.58 16.05 7.02
N GLY A 95 -14.86 16.86 6.25
CA GLY A 95 -15.40 17.57 5.08
C GLY A 95 -15.80 16.67 3.90
N LEU A 96 -15.38 15.40 3.89
CA LEU A 96 -15.61 14.44 2.82
C LEU A 96 -16.63 13.35 3.19
N ARG A 97 -16.98 13.21 4.47
CA ARG A 97 -17.92 12.16 4.97
C ARG A 97 -19.30 12.26 4.32
N SER A 98 -19.89 11.13 3.98
CA SER A 98 -21.20 11.03 3.32
C SER A 98 -22.29 11.82 4.06
N VAL A 99 -23.02 12.66 3.31
CA VAL A 99 -24.18 13.42 3.77
C VAL A 99 -25.32 13.29 2.77
N LYS A 100 -26.53 13.70 3.15
CA LYS A 100 -27.67 13.79 2.22
C LYS A 100 -27.29 14.65 1.02
N ALA A 101 -27.63 14.17 -0.17
CA ALA A 101 -27.42 14.86 -1.43
C ALA A 101 -28.54 14.48 -2.41
N ASP A 102 -28.89 15.39 -3.32
CA ASP A 102 -30.04 15.22 -4.22
C ASP A 102 -29.89 14.05 -5.21
N PHE A 103 -28.66 13.63 -5.49
CA PHE A 103 -28.36 12.48 -6.35
C PHE A 103 -28.42 11.14 -5.61
N PHE A 104 -28.63 11.13 -4.29
CA PHE A 104 -28.90 9.92 -3.54
C PHE A 104 -30.40 9.77 -3.27
N PRO A 105 -30.98 8.58 -3.48
CA PRO A 105 -32.39 8.35 -3.15
C PRO A 105 -32.62 8.21 -1.63
N TYR A 106 -31.56 8.05 -0.84
CA TYR A 106 -31.63 7.74 0.59
C TYR A 106 -31.72 9.00 1.47
N ARG A 107 -32.48 8.91 2.56
CA ARG A 107 -32.70 10.01 3.53
C ARG A 107 -32.13 9.73 4.92
N ASP A 108 -31.44 8.61 5.08
CA ASP A 108 -30.87 8.11 6.33
C ASP A 108 -29.46 8.66 6.62
N LEU A 109 -28.84 9.33 5.65
CA LEU A 109 -27.62 10.08 5.83
C LEU A 109 -27.85 11.37 6.64
N PRO A 110 -26.82 11.92 7.29
CA PRO A 110 -26.90 13.20 8.01
C PRO A 110 -26.99 14.39 7.07
N ASP A 111 -27.53 15.52 7.55
CA ASP A 111 -27.56 16.77 6.78
C ASP A 111 -26.15 17.35 6.57
N LYS A 112 -25.95 18.04 5.43
CA LYS A 112 -24.64 18.58 5.02
C LYS A 112 -24.01 19.51 6.07
N SER A 113 -24.82 20.18 6.88
CA SER A 113 -24.37 21.06 7.97
C SER A 113 -23.46 20.36 8.99
N CYS A 114 -23.52 19.02 9.13
CA CYS A 114 -22.62 18.30 10.02
C CYS A 114 -21.13 18.46 9.63
N ARG A 115 -20.84 18.78 8.36
CA ARG A 115 -19.47 18.98 7.88
C ARG A 115 -18.89 20.28 8.41
N GLU A 116 -19.73 21.29 8.56
CA GLU A 116 -19.36 22.59 9.11
C GLU A 116 -19.15 22.52 10.62
N THR A 117 -19.97 21.71 11.32
CA THR A 117 -19.89 21.57 12.77
C THR A 117 -18.83 20.57 13.26
N GLY A 118 -18.22 19.79 12.36
CA GLY A 118 -17.24 18.76 12.75
C GLY A 118 -17.86 17.45 13.24
N LEU A 119 -19.19 17.30 13.15
CA LEU A 119 -19.95 16.24 13.80
C LEU A 119 -20.46 15.16 12.82
N CYS A 120 -20.02 15.17 11.55
CA CYS A 120 -20.49 14.14 10.62
C CYS A 120 -20.05 12.74 11.07
N PRO A 121 -20.96 11.77 11.15
CA PRO A 121 -20.60 10.40 11.45
C PRO A 121 -19.73 9.76 10.35
N VAL A 122 -18.95 8.77 10.74
CA VAL A 122 -18.24 7.86 9.85
C VAL A 122 -19.20 6.78 9.39
N THR A 123 -19.62 6.85 8.13
CA THR A 123 -20.58 5.89 7.57
C THR A 123 -19.91 4.58 7.18
N ILE A 124 -20.58 3.47 7.50
CA ILE A 124 -20.25 2.11 7.07
C ILE A 124 -21.51 1.53 6.42
N LEU A 125 -21.41 1.06 5.18
CA LEU A 125 -22.55 0.44 4.49
C LEU A 125 -22.55 -1.07 4.72
N VAL A 126 -23.74 -1.66 4.83
CA VAL A 126 -23.94 -3.10 4.99
C VAL A 126 -25.06 -3.56 4.06
N THR A 127 -24.84 -4.68 3.38
CA THR A 127 -25.85 -5.33 2.54
C THR A 127 -25.73 -6.86 2.67
N GLY A 128 -26.67 -7.60 2.09
CA GLY A 128 -26.70 -9.07 2.11
C GLY A 128 -28.10 -9.63 1.84
N ASP A 129 -28.25 -10.95 1.97
CA ASP A 129 -29.50 -11.68 1.71
C ASP A 129 -30.57 -11.44 2.79
N LYS A 130 -30.15 -11.28 4.05
CA LYS A 130 -31.04 -11.18 5.21
C LYS A 130 -30.81 -9.89 5.98
N LEU A 131 -31.77 -8.97 5.88
CA LEU A 131 -31.78 -7.71 6.63
C LEU A 131 -31.60 -7.91 8.14
N SER A 132 -32.23 -8.92 8.73
CA SER A 132 -32.13 -9.21 10.17
C SER A 132 -30.71 -9.59 10.58
N LEU A 133 -30.02 -10.38 9.77
CA LEU A 133 -28.61 -10.74 9.98
C LEU A 133 -27.72 -9.51 9.85
N GLY A 134 -27.90 -8.73 8.78
CA GLY A 134 -27.14 -7.50 8.55
C GLY A 134 -27.27 -6.50 9.69
N LYS A 135 -28.48 -6.28 10.21
CA LYS A 135 -28.72 -5.42 11.39
C LYS A 135 -28.05 -5.96 12.64
N ALA A 136 -28.14 -7.27 12.90
CA ALA A 136 -27.50 -7.90 14.05
C ALA A 136 -25.97 -7.78 14.00
N LEU A 137 -25.38 -7.97 12.82
CA LEU A 137 -23.94 -7.80 12.62
C LEU A 137 -23.52 -6.32 12.75
N SER A 138 -24.27 -5.41 12.14
CA SER A 138 -24.02 -3.96 12.22
C SER A 138 -23.96 -3.46 13.66
N ALA A 139 -24.86 -3.94 14.52
CA ALA A 139 -24.88 -3.61 15.95
C ALA A 139 -23.62 -4.08 16.71
N ASN A 140 -22.90 -5.07 16.17
CA ASN A 140 -21.71 -5.67 16.78
C ASN A 140 -20.37 -5.16 16.21
N ILE A 141 -20.40 -4.36 15.12
CA ILE A 141 -19.19 -3.81 14.45
C ILE A 141 -18.44 -2.85 15.38
N LEU A 142 -19.16 -1.90 15.98
CA LEU A 142 -18.57 -0.81 16.76
C LEU A 142 -18.58 -1.10 18.26
N SER A 143 -17.61 -0.55 18.98
CA SER A 143 -17.57 -0.59 20.45
C SER A 143 -18.40 0.56 21.03
N THR A 144 -19.11 0.32 22.13
CA THR A 144 -19.94 1.32 22.81
C THR A 144 -19.16 2.19 23.80
N SER A 145 -17.90 1.86 24.06
CA SER A 145 -17.04 2.62 24.96
C SER A 145 -15.60 2.59 24.50
N PHE A 146 -14.83 3.58 25.00
CA PHE A 146 -13.39 3.62 24.89
C PHE A 146 -12.76 3.28 26.24
N VAL A 147 -12.05 2.16 26.30
CA VAL A 147 -11.35 1.72 27.51
C VAL A 147 -9.91 1.41 27.15
N VAL A 148 -8.96 2.09 27.80
CA VAL A 148 -7.53 1.91 27.60
C VAL A 148 -6.84 1.79 28.95
N ASN A 149 -5.95 0.82 29.08
CA ASN A 149 -5.07 0.68 30.22
C ASN A 149 -3.64 1.01 29.78
N SER A 150 -3.04 2.05 30.38
CA SER A 150 -1.69 2.50 30.02
C SER A 150 -0.61 1.45 30.29
N SER A 151 -0.83 0.55 31.26
CA SER A 151 0.10 -0.53 31.59
C SER A 151 0.08 -1.67 30.55
N ASP A 152 -1.00 -1.81 29.79
CA ASP A 152 -1.18 -2.85 28.77
C ASP A 152 -1.84 -2.26 27.51
N LEU A 153 -1.07 -1.38 26.85
CA LEU A 153 -1.63 -0.43 25.89
C LEU A 153 -2.16 -1.10 24.61
N LEU A 154 -1.36 -1.96 23.96
CA LEU A 154 -1.72 -2.51 22.64
C LEU A 154 -2.95 -3.42 22.70
N PRO A 155 -3.04 -4.39 23.63
CA PRO A 155 -4.25 -5.22 23.75
C PRO A 155 -5.47 -4.40 24.11
N THR A 156 -5.32 -3.37 24.96
CA THR A 156 -6.47 -2.52 25.32
C THR A 156 -6.92 -1.61 24.19
N LEU A 157 -5.99 -1.06 23.41
CA LEU A 157 -6.31 -0.33 22.18
C LEU A 157 -7.02 -1.20 21.14
N ALA A 158 -6.64 -2.47 21.03
CA ALA A 158 -7.23 -3.42 20.09
C ALA A 158 -8.74 -3.63 20.27
N TYR A 159 -9.24 -3.48 21.51
CA TYR A 159 -10.66 -3.53 21.83
C TYR A 159 -11.46 -2.37 21.24
N ASN A 160 -10.79 -1.24 21.00
CA ASN A 160 -11.42 -0.01 20.52
C ASN A 160 -11.34 0.08 19.00
N VAL A 161 -12.37 0.61 18.35
CA VAL A 161 -12.34 0.79 16.90
C VAL A 161 -11.61 2.09 16.57
N LEU A 162 -10.28 2.01 16.45
CA LEU A 162 -9.44 3.14 16.09
C LEU A 162 -9.51 3.43 14.59
N GLY A 163 -9.47 4.71 14.22
CA GLY A 163 -9.40 5.16 12.83
C GLY A 163 -8.49 6.37 12.65
N SER A 164 -7.99 6.55 11.43
CA SER A 164 -7.22 7.72 11.03
C SER A 164 -7.71 8.23 9.67
N THR A 165 -7.72 9.54 9.51
CA THR A 165 -8.05 10.20 8.23
C THR A 165 -6.87 10.17 7.25
N ILE A 166 -5.65 10.03 7.77
CA ILE A 166 -4.43 10.01 6.96
C ILE A 166 -4.17 8.61 6.44
N GLY A 167 -3.94 8.45 5.14
CA GLY A 167 -3.59 7.16 4.52
C GLY A 167 -2.37 6.49 5.18
N ALA A 168 -2.25 5.16 5.08
CA ALA A 168 -1.09 4.47 5.64
C ALA A 168 0.21 4.78 4.87
N GLY A 169 1.34 4.49 5.50
CA GLY A 169 2.67 4.65 4.92
C GLY A 169 2.99 3.63 3.82
N LYS A 170 4.22 3.66 3.30
CA LYS A 170 4.72 2.68 2.32
C LYS A 170 5.06 1.33 2.95
N ASP A 171 5.33 1.34 4.25
CA ASP A 171 5.66 0.21 5.09
C ASP A 171 5.06 0.44 6.49
N ASN A 172 5.22 -0.54 7.38
CA ASN A 172 4.77 -0.45 8.77
C ASN A 172 5.94 -0.19 9.74
N TYR A 173 7.01 0.49 9.31
CA TYR A 173 8.03 0.98 10.24
C TYR A 173 7.56 2.23 10.98
N GLU A 174 6.72 3.06 10.35
CA GLU A 174 6.04 4.21 10.95
C GLU A 174 4.65 4.35 10.32
N ASP A 175 3.59 4.49 11.13
CA ASP A 175 2.26 4.82 10.61
C ASP A 175 2.04 6.34 10.71
N PRO A 176 1.92 7.06 9.58
CA PRO A 176 1.70 8.50 9.57
C PRO A 176 0.43 8.90 10.33
N GLY A 177 -0.57 8.04 10.42
CA GLY A 177 -1.80 8.27 11.16
C GLY A 177 -1.59 8.48 12.67
N THR A 178 -0.45 8.04 13.23
CA THR A 178 -0.11 8.28 14.65
C THR A 178 0.39 9.70 14.93
N ALA A 179 0.81 10.44 13.90
CA ALA A 179 1.24 11.83 14.01
C ALA A 179 0.07 12.83 13.94
N PHE A 180 -1.15 12.35 13.71
CA PHE A 180 -2.37 13.13 13.56
C PHE A 180 -3.43 12.67 14.57
N PRO A 181 -4.56 13.39 14.72
CA PRO A 181 -5.63 12.97 15.61
C PRO A 181 -6.12 11.55 15.28
N ILE A 182 -6.16 10.71 16.31
CA ILE A 182 -6.68 9.35 16.21
C ILE A 182 -8.16 9.39 16.61
N TYR A 183 -9.00 8.64 15.92
CA TYR A 183 -10.43 8.61 16.20
C TYR A 183 -10.84 7.28 16.82
N SER A 184 -11.67 7.34 17.86
CA SER A 184 -12.39 6.18 18.41
C SER A 184 -13.80 6.17 17.84
N ILE A 185 -14.09 5.21 16.97
CA ILE A 185 -15.36 5.11 16.25
C ILE A 185 -16.37 4.34 17.11
N GLN A 186 -17.44 5.01 17.53
CA GLN A 186 -18.46 4.45 18.44
C GLN A 186 -19.87 4.72 17.92
N PRO A 187 -20.89 3.92 18.26
CA PRO A 187 -22.29 4.15 17.83
C PRO A 187 -22.84 5.52 18.25
N SER A 188 -22.35 6.04 19.37
CA SER A 188 -22.71 7.33 19.94
C SER A 188 -21.52 7.89 20.71
N CYS A 189 -21.34 9.21 20.66
CA CYS A 189 -20.29 9.90 21.42
C CYS A 189 -20.92 10.86 22.42
N SER A 190 -20.36 10.91 23.63
CA SER A 190 -20.64 12.00 24.57
C SER A 190 -19.95 13.26 24.09
N LYS A 191 -20.47 14.43 24.47
CA LYS A 191 -19.88 15.74 24.11
C LYS A 191 -18.40 15.78 24.53
N ASP A 192 -17.55 16.25 23.62
CA ASP A 192 -16.12 16.50 23.83
C ASP A 192 -15.35 15.30 24.42
N SER A 193 -15.71 14.09 24.00
CA SER A 193 -15.03 12.86 24.46
C SER A 193 -13.65 12.74 23.82
N THR A 194 -12.63 13.18 24.54
CA THR A 194 -11.22 13.04 24.18
C THR A 194 -10.45 12.30 25.26
N TRP A 195 -9.46 11.51 24.84
CA TRP A 195 -8.59 10.76 25.75
C TRP A 195 -7.12 10.93 25.36
N PRO A 196 -6.22 11.23 26.29
CA PRO A 196 -4.80 11.30 26.01
C PRO A 196 -4.25 9.90 25.72
N LEU A 197 -3.37 9.79 24.72
CA LEU A 197 -2.73 8.55 24.32
C LEU A 197 -1.25 8.78 24.04
N SER A 198 -0.39 7.85 24.44
CA SER A 198 1.04 7.90 24.12
C SER A 198 1.42 6.64 23.37
N ILE A 199 1.82 6.77 22.10
CA ILE A 199 2.28 5.65 21.27
C ILE A 199 3.74 5.91 20.91
N GLY A 200 4.63 4.98 21.25
CA GLY A 200 6.06 5.11 20.90
C GLY A 200 6.73 6.37 21.47
N GLY A 201 6.27 6.87 22.62
CA GLY A 201 6.79 8.09 23.26
C GLY A 201 6.21 9.40 22.70
N ARG A 202 5.39 9.36 21.65
CA ARG A 202 4.66 10.53 21.13
C ARG A 202 3.29 10.65 21.79
N LYS A 203 3.02 11.81 22.39
CA LYS A 203 1.70 12.16 22.93
C LYS A 203 0.77 12.55 21.79
N THR A 204 -0.39 11.93 21.74
CA THR A 204 -1.49 12.21 20.82
C THR A 204 -2.81 12.17 21.60
N GLU A 205 -3.90 12.58 20.95
CA GLU A 205 -5.23 12.54 21.52
C GLU A 205 -6.13 11.64 20.67
N VAL A 206 -6.97 10.86 21.36
CA VAL A 206 -8.02 10.07 20.74
C VAL A 206 -9.33 10.82 20.89
N THR A 207 -9.98 11.16 19.79
CA THR A 207 -11.28 11.83 19.79
C THR A 207 -12.39 10.84 19.43
N CYS A 208 -13.50 10.86 20.15
CA CYS A 208 -14.66 10.06 19.78
C CYS A 208 -15.27 10.59 18.47
N VAL A 209 -15.59 9.69 17.56
CA VAL A 209 -16.38 9.99 16.38
C VAL A 209 -17.55 9.01 16.27
N GLN A 210 -18.73 9.54 15.94
CA GLN A 210 -19.90 8.68 15.75
C GLN A 210 -19.70 7.83 14.50
N GLY A 211 -19.91 6.52 14.61
CA GLY A 211 -19.99 5.60 13.47
C GLY A 211 -21.45 5.29 13.16
N LEU A 212 -21.80 5.35 11.87
CA LEU A 212 -23.16 5.13 11.38
C LEU A 212 -23.18 3.94 10.44
N CYS A 213 -23.72 2.81 10.89
CA CYS A 213 -23.90 1.64 10.03
C CYS A 213 -25.26 1.73 9.32
N LEU A 214 -25.28 1.77 7.98
CA LEU A 214 -26.48 1.88 7.17
C LEU A 214 -26.68 0.65 6.31
N TRP A 215 -27.94 0.25 6.13
CA TRP A 215 -28.30 -0.89 5.28
C TRP A 215 -28.63 -0.45 3.85
N ARG A 216 -28.21 -1.24 2.86
CA ARG A 216 -28.64 -1.15 1.46
C ARG A 216 -29.21 -2.49 1.00
N ASN A 217 -30.22 -2.46 0.13
CA ASN A 217 -30.98 -3.68 -0.18
C ASN A 217 -30.17 -4.70 -0.99
N ASN A 218 -29.20 -4.22 -1.78
CA ASN A 218 -28.37 -5.07 -2.61
C ASN A 218 -27.01 -4.42 -2.90
N SER A 219 -26.10 -5.18 -3.48
CA SER A 219 -24.76 -4.73 -3.84
C SER A 219 -24.71 -3.69 -4.96
N VAL A 220 -25.74 -3.62 -5.82
CA VAL A 220 -25.85 -2.59 -6.86
C VAL A 220 -26.09 -1.23 -6.22
N GLU A 221 -27.01 -1.13 -5.27
CA GLU A 221 -27.26 0.09 -4.48
C GLU A 221 -26.00 0.56 -3.74
N VAL A 222 -25.23 -0.37 -3.15
CA VAL A 222 -23.94 -0.04 -2.51
C VAL A 222 -22.95 0.49 -3.55
N ASN A 223 -22.79 -0.21 -4.67
CA ASN A 223 -21.85 0.20 -5.72
C ASN A 223 -22.20 1.56 -6.31
N ASP A 224 -23.49 1.83 -6.56
CA ASP A 224 -23.98 3.11 -7.05
C ASP A 224 -23.72 4.23 -6.04
N GLU A 225 -23.94 3.99 -4.74
CA GLU A 225 -23.62 4.96 -3.69
C GLU A 225 -22.12 5.24 -3.59
N LEU A 226 -21.28 4.20 -3.66
CA LEU A 226 -19.82 4.34 -3.65
C LEU A 226 -19.32 5.09 -4.89
N PHE A 227 -19.85 4.77 -6.06
CA PHE A 227 -19.47 5.41 -7.32
C PHE A 227 -19.89 6.89 -7.34
N ASN A 228 -21.17 7.17 -7.06
CA ASN A 228 -21.69 8.54 -6.98
C ASN A 228 -21.09 9.31 -5.80
N GLY A 229 -20.57 8.63 -4.78
CA GLY A 229 -19.81 9.23 -3.68
C GLY A 229 -18.47 9.82 -4.10
N SER A 230 -17.90 9.38 -5.23
CA SER A 230 -16.67 9.95 -5.77
C SER A 230 -16.91 11.31 -6.41
N ARG A 231 -15.94 12.23 -6.29
CA ARG A 231 -15.99 13.58 -6.87
C ARG A 231 -16.34 13.60 -8.36
N ARG A 232 -15.89 12.58 -9.12
CA ARG A 232 -16.14 12.47 -10.57
C ARG A 232 -17.36 11.61 -10.91
N GLY A 233 -17.99 11.00 -9.92
CA GLY A 233 -19.12 10.08 -10.11
C GLY A 233 -20.49 10.74 -10.05
N ASN A 234 -20.59 11.97 -9.56
CA ASN A 234 -21.86 12.70 -9.44
C ASN A 234 -21.84 14.05 -10.17
N PRO A 235 -23.01 14.54 -10.62
CA PRO A 235 -23.12 15.81 -11.35
C PRO A 235 -22.78 17.04 -10.49
N ALA A 236 -22.88 16.93 -9.16
CA ALA A 236 -22.58 18.03 -8.24
C ALA A 236 -21.06 18.20 -7.98
N GLY A 237 -20.22 17.29 -8.48
CA GLY A 237 -18.78 17.34 -8.26
C GLY A 237 -18.36 17.26 -6.79
N MET A 238 -19.21 16.69 -5.92
CA MET A 238 -18.99 16.64 -4.47
C MET A 238 -18.48 15.28 -4.03
N THR A 239 -17.65 15.24 -3.00
CA THR A 239 -17.22 13.97 -2.39
C THR A 239 -18.18 13.59 -1.26
N ASN A 240 -18.61 12.33 -1.25
CA ASN A 240 -19.45 11.67 -0.25
C ASN A 240 -18.83 10.31 0.05
N GLU A 241 -17.77 10.31 0.85
CA GLU A 241 -17.02 9.10 1.18
C GLU A 241 -17.62 8.37 2.39
N VAL A 242 -17.56 7.04 2.32
CA VAL A 242 -17.84 6.11 3.43
C VAL A 242 -16.53 5.42 3.81
N ALA A 243 -16.42 4.93 5.05
CA ALA A 243 -15.18 4.28 5.50
C ALA A 243 -15.01 2.86 4.93
N ALA A 244 -16.11 2.11 4.87
CA ALA A 244 -16.13 0.75 4.33
C ALA A 244 -17.56 0.36 3.93
N ALA A 245 -17.68 -0.65 3.07
CA ALA A 245 -18.93 -1.36 2.87
C ALA A 245 -18.72 -2.87 2.99
N TYR A 246 -19.72 -3.57 3.55
CA TYR A 246 -19.72 -5.01 3.73
C TYR A 246 -20.92 -5.65 3.05
N ASP A 247 -20.68 -6.65 2.21
CA ASP A 247 -21.74 -7.50 1.66
C ASP A 247 -21.62 -8.90 2.24
N LEU A 248 -22.68 -9.28 2.90
CA LEU A 248 -22.83 -10.51 3.66
C LEU A 248 -23.63 -11.55 2.88
N MET A 249 -23.71 -11.43 1.54
CA MET A 249 -24.37 -12.40 0.67
C MET A 249 -23.88 -13.82 0.98
N SER A 250 -24.83 -14.72 1.22
CA SER A 250 -24.56 -16.12 1.61
C SER A 250 -23.85 -16.32 2.96
N THR A 251 -23.85 -15.30 3.84
CA THR A 251 -23.48 -15.47 5.25
C THR A 251 -24.67 -16.00 6.05
N ASP A 252 -24.43 -16.97 6.92
CA ASP A 252 -25.42 -17.48 7.87
C ASP A 252 -24.75 -17.92 9.18
N ARG A 253 -25.33 -18.83 9.97
CA ARG A 253 -24.71 -19.27 11.22
C ARG A 253 -23.54 -20.24 11.05
N LYS A 254 -23.40 -20.83 9.87
CA LYS A 254 -22.45 -21.90 9.54
C LYS A 254 -21.41 -21.43 8.51
N ASN A 255 -21.79 -20.51 7.63
CA ASN A 255 -20.95 -19.97 6.58
C ASN A 255 -20.71 -18.47 6.78
N PHE A 256 -19.44 -18.06 6.72
CA PHE A 256 -19.06 -16.65 6.74
C PHE A 256 -18.49 -16.27 5.39
N ASN A 257 -19.27 -15.54 4.59
CA ASN A 257 -18.87 -15.06 3.28
C ASN A 257 -19.07 -13.55 3.20
N VAL A 258 -17.96 -12.82 3.15
CA VAL A 258 -17.97 -11.36 3.18
C VAL A 258 -17.19 -10.77 2.02
N THR A 259 -17.82 -9.85 1.30
CA THR A 259 -17.13 -8.95 0.37
C THR A 259 -16.94 -7.60 1.05
N ILE A 260 -15.73 -7.05 0.95
CA ILE A 260 -15.35 -5.79 1.59
C ILE A 260 -14.99 -4.79 0.51
N TRP A 261 -15.70 -3.67 0.45
CA TRP A 261 -15.30 -2.52 -0.36
C TRP A 261 -14.59 -1.49 0.49
N TYR A 262 -13.48 -1.01 -0.03
CA TYR A 262 -12.63 0.00 0.58
C TYR A 262 -12.23 1.03 -0.49
N ASN A 263 -11.92 2.25 -0.06
CA ASN A 263 -11.44 3.28 -0.97
C ASN A 263 -9.97 3.01 -1.34
N SER A 264 -9.75 2.60 -2.59
CA SER A 264 -8.40 2.34 -3.11
C SER A 264 -7.64 3.61 -3.50
N SER A 265 -8.28 4.78 -3.50
CA SER A 265 -7.63 6.06 -3.81
C SER A 265 -6.54 6.43 -2.79
N TYR A 266 -6.60 5.88 -1.58
CA TYR A 266 -5.53 6.03 -0.58
C TYR A 266 -4.24 5.28 -0.95
N LYS A 267 -4.30 4.40 -1.95
CA LYS A 267 -3.15 3.77 -2.58
C LYS A 267 -2.57 4.72 -3.63
N ASP A 268 -2.00 5.83 -3.17
CA ASP A 268 -1.24 6.71 -4.05
C ASP A 268 0.10 6.05 -4.42
N ASN A 269 0.43 6.09 -5.71
CA ASN A 269 1.77 5.77 -6.18
C ASN A 269 2.60 7.05 -6.07
N GLU A 270 3.63 7.05 -5.22
CA GLU A 270 4.61 8.15 -5.23
C GLU A 270 5.55 8.04 -6.44
N SER A 271 6.29 9.11 -6.70
CA SER A 271 7.27 9.22 -7.80
C SER A 271 8.33 8.11 -7.82
N ASP A 272 8.57 7.45 -6.68
CA ASP A 272 9.49 6.31 -6.52
C ASP A 272 8.87 4.95 -6.95
N GLY A 273 7.65 4.94 -7.49
CA GLY A 273 6.99 3.74 -8.00
C GLY A 273 6.48 2.76 -6.93
N ARG A 274 6.68 3.07 -5.64
CA ARG A 274 6.14 2.29 -4.51
C ARG A 274 4.75 2.77 -4.14
N ALA A 275 3.81 1.83 -4.04
CA ALA A 275 2.44 2.10 -3.60
C ALA A 275 2.35 2.16 -2.07
N LYS A 276 1.53 3.07 -1.54
CA LYS A 276 1.18 3.09 -0.10
C LYS A 276 0.39 1.85 0.29
N LEU A 277 0.52 1.45 1.56
CA LEU A 277 -0.28 0.38 2.15
C LEU A 277 -1.73 0.83 2.34
N LEU A 278 -2.64 -0.14 2.43
CA LEU A 278 -4.06 0.10 2.68
C LEU A 278 -4.47 -0.56 4.00
N ARG A 279 -5.26 0.15 4.82
CA ARG A 279 -5.71 -0.33 6.13
C ARG A 279 -6.90 -1.31 6.07
N VAL A 280 -6.89 -2.22 5.09
CA VAL A 280 -7.89 -3.28 4.91
C VAL A 280 -7.90 -4.30 6.07
N PRO A 281 -6.76 -4.69 6.66
CA PRO A 281 -6.75 -5.68 7.76
C PRO A 281 -7.65 -5.29 8.95
N ARG A 282 -7.73 -4.00 9.31
CA ARG A 282 -8.62 -3.57 10.40
C ARG A 282 -10.10 -3.73 10.02
N SER A 283 -10.47 -3.43 8.77
CA SER A 283 -11.83 -3.64 8.26
C SER A 283 -12.24 -5.12 8.30
N ILE A 284 -11.35 -6.03 7.87
CA ILE A 284 -11.56 -7.48 7.97
C ILE A 284 -11.77 -7.91 9.43
N ASN A 285 -10.93 -7.42 10.35
CA ASN A 285 -11.04 -7.75 11.76
C ASN A 285 -12.38 -7.30 12.36
N LEU A 286 -12.88 -6.11 11.99
CA LEU A 286 -14.16 -5.59 12.50
C LEU A 286 -15.34 -6.49 12.11
N ILE A 287 -15.48 -6.82 10.82
CA ILE A 287 -16.62 -7.62 10.37
C ILE A 287 -16.53 -9.07 10.83
N SER A 288 -15.32 -9.62 10.91
CA SER A 288 -15.08 -10.96 11.46
C SER A 288 -15.45 -11.02 12.95
N ASN A 289 -15.09 -10.00 13.73
CA ASN A 289 -15.47 -9.91 15.14
C ASN A 289 -16.97 -9.70 15.32
N ALA A 290 -17.61 -8.90 14.47
CA ALA A 290 -19.07 -8.75 14.50
C ALA A 290 -19.79 -10.09 14.30
N TYR A 291 -19.27 -10.91 13.38
CA TYR A 291 -19.76 -12.25 13.11
C TYR A 291 -19.54 -13.21 14.29
N LEU A 292 -18.34 -13.22 14.89
CA LEU A 292 -18.06 -14.03 16.07
C LEU A 292 -18.96 -13.66 17.26
N LYS A 293 -19.17 -12.37 17.51
CA LYS A 293 -20.09 -11.89 18.55
C LYS A 293 -21.53 -12.35 18.28
N PHE A 294 -21.96 -12.33 17.02
CA PHE A 294 -23.27 -12.84 16.63
C PHE A 294 -23.41 -14.36 16.86
N LEU A 295 -22.37 -15.15 16.59
CA LEU A 295 -22.41 -16.61 16.75
C LEU A 295 -22.26 -17.10 18.18
N LYS A 296 -21.34 -16.49 18.94
CA LYS A 296 -20.84 -17.00 20.22
C LYS A 296 -21.13 -16.06 21.39
N GLY A 297 -21.75 -14.92 21.14
CA GLY A 297 -22.05 -13.89 22.13
C GLY A 297 -20.96 -12.82 22.25
N LEU A 298 -21.31 -11.70 22.89
CA LEU A 298 -20.52 -10.46 22.94
C LEU A 298 -19.11 -10.62 23.55
N GLY A 299 -18.89 -11.66 24.36
CA GLY A 299 -17.58 -11.97 24.96
C GLY A 299 -16.56 -12.55 23.99
N THR A 300 -16.99 -13.06 22.82
CA THR A 300 -16.10 -13.73 21.87
C THR A 300 -15.55 -12.74 20.85
N LYS A 301 -14.22 -12.63 20.77
CA LYS A 301 -13.52 -11.77 19.81
C LYS A 301 -12.10 -12.27 19.54
N ILE A 302 -11.60 -11.95 18.36
CA ILE A 302 -10.20 -12.08 17.95
C ILE A 302 -9.55 -10.71 18.04
N LEU A 303 -8.54 -10.59 18.90
CA LEU A 303 -7.77 -9.37 19.04
C LEU A 303 -6.81 -9.23 17.87
N PHE A 304 -6.89 -8.09 17.20
CA PHE A 304 -5.85 -7.63 16.30
C PHE A 304 -5.09 -6.54 17.05
N GLU A 305 -4.01 -6.93 17.72
CA GLU A 305 -3.32 -6.07 18.68
C GLU A 305 -2.46 -5.00 18.01
N PHE A 306 -1.71 -5.39 16.99
CA PHE A 306 -0.81 -4.50 16.29
C PHE A 306 -0.49 -4.99 14.88
N VAL A 307 -0.03 -4.05 14.07
CA VAL A 307 0.70 -4.29 12.82
C VAL A 307 2.17 -4.01 13.10
N LYS A 308 3.06 -4.84 12.58
CA LYS A 308 4.50 -4.68 12.74
C LYS A 308 5.21 -5.17 11.50
N GLU A 309 6.22 -4.43 11.08
CA GLU A 309 7.08 -4.80 9.96
C GLU A 309 8.17 -5.80 10.36
N VAL A 310 8.83 -6.41 9.39
CA VAL A 310 9.97 -7.29 9.64
C VAL A 310 11.24 -6.50 9.98
N PRO A 311 12.16 -7.04 10.82
CA PRO A 311 13.44 -6.41 11.08
C PRO A 311 14.19 -6.05 9.80
N LYS A 312 14.72 -4.82 9.75
CA LYS A 312 15.45 -4.29 8.60
C LYS A 312 16.95 -4.24 8.88
N GLN A 313 17.75 -4.78 7.97
CA GLN A 313 19.21 -4.62 7.98
C GLN A 313 19.62 -3.30 7.30
N VAL A 314 20.88 -2.88 7.49
CA VAL A 314 21.43 -1.68 6.83
C VAL A 314 21.20 -1.76 5.32
N THR A 315 20.54 -0.75 4.76
CA THR A 315 20.37 -0.66 3.31
C THR A 315 21.65 -0.12 2.71
N LYS A 316 22.50 -0.98 2.15
CA LYS A 316 23.61 -0.52 1.29
C LYS A 316 23.01 -0.19 -0.08
N ASN A 317 22.92 1.10 -0.40
CA ASN A 317 22.48 1.53 -1.72
C ASN A 317 23.65 1.34 -2.72
N THR A 318 23.92 0.10 -3.08
CA THR A 318 24.87 -0.24 -4.15
C THR A 318 24.14 -0.11 -5.47
N GLN A 319 24.22 1.06 -6.11
CA GLN A 319 23.74 1.22 -7.48
C GLN A 319 24.65 0.44 -8.42
N ASP A 320 24.21 -0.75 -8.85
CA ASP A 320 24.93 -1.50 -9.86
C ASP A 320 24.57 -0.99 -11.27
N ILE A 321 25.32 -0.01 -11.74
CA ILE A 321 25.18 0.54 -13.09
C ILE A 321 25.35 -0.53 -14.17
N ALA A 322 26.18 -1.55 -13.92
CA ALA A 322 26.38 -2.63 -14.89
C ALA A 322 25.10 -3.44 -15.07
N SER A 323 24.32 -3.65 -14.00
CA SER A 323 23.00 -4.27 -14.09
C SER A 323 21.98 -3.39 -14.82
N LEU A 324 22.06 -2.05 -14.69
CA LEU A 324 21.14 -1.12 -15.36
C LEU A 324 21.41 -1.01 -16.87
N LEU A 325 22.68 -0.92 -17.26
CA LEU A 325 23.09 -0.74 -18.66
C LEU A 325 23.44 -2.06 -19.37
N GLY A 326 23.53 -3.17 -18.63
CA GLY A 326 23.87 -4.50 -19.14
C GLY A 326 23.05 -4.92 -20.35
N PRO A 327 21.71 -4.77 -20.35
CA PRO A 327 20.88 -5.08 -21.52
C PRO A 327 21.21 -4.25 -22.76
N LEU A 328 21.54 -2.96 -22.60
CA LEU A 328 21.96 -2.07 -23.69
C LEU A 328 23.30 -2.52 -24.28
N PHE A 329 24.28 -2.81 -23.42
CA PHE A 329 25.58 -3.30 -23.88
C PHE A 329 25.50 -4.68 -24.54
N PHE A 330 24.72 -5.59 -23.97
CA PHE A 330 24.49 -6.92 -24.55
C PHE A 330 23.86 -6.81 -25.94
N THR A 331 22.82 -5.98 -26.09
CA THR A 331 22.17 -5.74 -27.38
C THR A 331 23.14 -5.14 -28.39
N TRP A 332 23.92 -4.14 -27.97
CA TRP A 332 24.89 -3.48 -28.84
C TRP A 332 26.04 -4.42 -29.28
N VAL A 333 26.57 -5.24 -28.37
CA VAL A 333 27.62 -6.24 -28.70
C VAL A 333 27.10 -7.32 -29.62
N ILE A 334 25.88 -7.82 -29.41
CA ILE A 334 25.25 -8.81 -30.31
C ILE A 334 25.03 -8.22 -31.69
N LEU A 335 24.52 -6.98 -31.79
CA LEU A 335 24.31 -6.30 -33.07
C LEU A 335 25.62 -6.04 -33.82
N LEU A 336 26.76 -5.95 -33.15
CA LEU A 336 28.08 -5.85 -33.79
C LEU A 336 28.65 -7.19 -34.27
N LEU A 337 28.14 -8.32 -33.78
CA LEU A 337 28.56 -9.67 -34.17
C LEU A 337 27.86 -10.16 -35.45
N PHE A 338 26.69 -9.61 -35.76
CA PHE A 338 25.97 -9.89 -37.00
C PHE A 338 26.20 -8.75 -38.02
N PRO A 339 26.66 -9.06 -39.24
CA PRO A 339 26.92 -8.05 -40.27
C PRO A 339 25.67 -7.33 -40.76
#